data_AF-A0A946EXP0-F1
#
_entry.id   AF-A0A946EXP0-F1
#
_cell.length_a   1.000
_cell.length_b   1.000
_cell.length_c   1.000
_cell.angle_alpha   90.00
_cell.angle_beta   90.00
_cell.angle_gamma   90.00
#
_symmetry.space_group_name_H-M   'P 1'
#
loop_
_entity.id
_entity.type
_entity.pdbx_description
1 polymer ?
#
loop_
_entity_poly.entity_id
_entity_poly.type
_entity_poly.pdbx_seq_one_letter_code
_entity_poly.pdbx_strand_id
1 'polypeptide(L)'
;MALQCGIVGLPNVGKSTIFNALTELSIPAENYPFCTIEPNLGIVNLPDARLDRLAEIYHPEKITPATVEFLDIAGLVRGASKGEG
;
A
#
# COMPACT_ATOMS: atom_id res chain seq x y z
N MET A 1 -11.67 1.86 -11.94
CA MET A 1 -10.20 1.93 -11.78
C MET A 1 -9.95 2.33 -10.34
N ALA A 2 -9.35 1.46 -9.53
CA ALA A 2 -8.91 1.84 -8.19
C ALA A 2 -7.75 2.82 -8.32
N LEU A 3 -7.68 3.82 -7.43
CA LEU A 3 -6.56 4.74 -7.40
C LEU A 3 -5.32 3.97 -6.90
N GLN A 4 -4.26 3.97 -7.71
CA GLN A 4 -2.98 3.35 -7.36
C GLN A 4 -2.02 4.41 -6.80
N CYS A 5 -1.43 4.13 -5.64
CA CYS A 5 -0.48 5.00 -4.95
C CYS A 5 0.82 4.24 -4.66
N GLY A 6 1.94 4.74 -5.18
CA GLY A 6 3.27 4.18 -4.90
C GLY A 6 3.92 4.82 -3.67
N ILE A 7 4.37 3.99 -2.74
CA ILE A 7 5.19 4.42 -1.60
C ILE A 7 6.66 4.44 -2.07
N VAL A 8 7.22 5.64 -2.17
CA VAL A 8 8.61 5.88 -2.60
C VAL A 8 9.44 6.50 -1.49
N GLY A 9 10.73 6.19 -1.48
CA GLY A 9 11.67 6.74 -0.50
C GLY A 9 13.02 6.05 -0.57
N LEU A 10 13.98 6.57 0.19
CA LEU A 10 15.32 6.02 0.28
C LEU A 10 15.32 4.61 0.92
N PRO A 11 16.42 3.85 0.82
CA PRO A 11 16.61 2.63 1.60
C PRO A 11 16.47 2.90 3.11
N ASN A 12 15.88 1.95 3.85
CA ASN A 12 15.82 1.94 5.32
C ASN A 12 15.07 3.10 6.01
N VAL A 13 14.20 3.84 5.30
CA VAL A 13 13.39 4.93 5.88
C VAL A 13 12.04 4.48 6.45
N GLY A 14 11.80 3.17 6.55
CA GLY A 14 10.53 2.62 7.07
C GLY A 14 9.39 2.49 6.05
N LYS A 15 9.68 2.47 4.74
CA LYS A 15 8.66 2.27 3.69
C LYS A 15 7.83 1.00 3.92
N SER A 16 8.50 -0.14 4.11
CA SER A 16 7.83 -1.42 4.31
C SER A 16 7.08 -1.48 5.65
N THR A 17 7.52 -0.71 6.66
CA THR A 17 6.77 -0.55 7.92
C THR A 17 5.45 0.17 7.69
N ILE A 18 5.44 1.27 6.93
CA ILE A 18 4.21 2.00 6.58
C ILE A 18 3.31 1.15 5.68
N PHE A 19 3.88 0.46 4.69
CA PHE A 19 3.13 -0.43 3.81
C PHE A 19 2.40 -1.52 4.62
N ASN A 20 3.12 -2.19 5.53
CA ASN A 20 2.53 -3.23 6.38
C ASN A 20 1.44 -2.66 7.31
N ALA A 21 1.64 -1.44 7.84
CA ALA A 21 0.65 -0.78 8.67
C ALA A 21 -0.63 -0.42 7.90
N LEU A 22 -0.51 -0.01 6.65
CA LEU A 22 -1.67 0.35 5.80
C LEU A 22 -2.44 -0.88 5.31
N THR A 23 -1.71 -1.96 5.02
CA THR A 23 -2.28 -3.13 4.34
C THR A 23 -2.65 -4.27 5.29
N GLU A 24 -2.25 -4.17 6.57
CA GLU A 24 -2.27 -5.27 7.56
C GLU A 24 -1.59 -6.56 7.05
N LEU A 25 -0.86 -6.48 5.93
CA LEU A 25 -0.09 -7.57 5.37
C LEU A 25 1.23 -7.64 6.14
N SER A 26 1.53 -8.82 6.67
CA SER A 26 2.82 -9.10 7.30
C SER A 26 3.85 -9.49 6.24
N ILE A 27 4.24 -8.53 5.39
CA ILE A 27 5.36 -8.73 4.45
C ILE A 27 6.66 -8.68 5.25
N PRO A 28 7.57 -9.66 5.09
CA PRO A 28 8.86 -9.66 5.77
C PRO A 28 9.63 -8.37 5.45
N ALA A 29 9.93 -7.57 6.48
CA ALA A 29 10.80 -6.40 6.37
C ALA A 29 12.28 -6.82 6.34
N GLU A 30 12.61 -7.79 5.49
CA GLU A 30 13.97 -8.27 5.34
C GLU A 30 14.73 -7.38 4.36
N ASN A 31 15.93 -6.95 4.77
CA ASN A 31 16.86 -6.20 3.93
C ASN A 31 17.45 -7.13 2.85
N TYR A 32 16.71 -7.45 1.81
CA TYR A 32 17.29 -8.03 0.60
C TYR A 32 17.78 -6.90 -0.29
N PRO A 33 19.09 -6.72 -0.47
CA PRO A 33 19.60 -5.63 -1.31
C PRO A 33 19.26 -5.84 -2.79
N PHE A 34 18.78 -7.02 -3.19
CA PHE A 34 18.46 -7.37 -4.56
C PHE A 34 17.46 -8.53 -4.60
N CYS A 35 16.15 -8.25 -4.48
CA CYS A 35 15.07 -9.01 -5.14
C CYS A 35 13.69 -8.58 -4.63
N THR A 36 13.00 -7.76 -5.42
CA THR A 36 11.55 -7.89 -5.59
C THR A 36 11.29 -7.48 -7.04
N ILE A 37 11.21 -8.48 -7.92
CA ILE A 37 10.93 -8.27 -9.36
C ILE A 37 9.45 -7.89 -9.56
N GLU A 38 8.59 -8.19 -8.58
CA GLU A 38 7.20 -7.76 -8.53
C GLU A 38 6.96 -6.83 -7.34
N PRO A 39 6.41 -5.63 -7.55
CA PRO A 39 6.11 -4.71 -6.46
C PRO A 39 4.99 -5.26 -5.56
N ASN A 40 5.13 -5.10 -4.24
CA ASN A 40 4.10 -5.54 -3.31
C ASN A 40 2.85 -4.67 -3.48
N LEU A 41 1.73 -5.29 -3.85
CA LEU A 41 0.43 -4.64 -4.00
C LEU A 41 -0.44 -4.95 -2.77
N GLY A 42 -0.97 -3.91 -2.14
CA GLY A 42 -1.94 -4.04 -1.04
C GLY A 42 -3.19 -3.23 -1.31
N ILE A 43 -4.36 -3.83 -1.08
CA ILE A 43 -5.66 -3.17 -1.23
C ILE A 43 -6.16 -2.77 0.15
N VAL A 44 -6.50 -1.49 0.33
CA VAL A 44 -6.94 -0.94 1.60
C VAL A 44 -8.32 -0.31 1.44
N ASN A 45 -9.24 -0.66 2.34
CA ASN A 45 -10.56 -0.04 2.41
C ASN A 45 -10.43 1.38 3.00
N LEU A 46 -11.04 2.36 2.35
CA LEU A 46 -11.03 3.73 2.83
C LEU A 46 -12.01 3.87 4.01
N PRO A 47 -11.55 4.33 5.19
CA PRO A 47 -12.44 4.63 6.31
C PRO A 47 -13.31 5.84 5.94
N ASP A 48 -14.64 5.66 5.95
CA ASP A 48 -15.60 6.71 5.62
C ASP A 48 -16.81 6.69 6.57
N ALA A 49 -16.79 7.58 7.57
CA ALA A 49 -17.88 7.72 8.54
C ALA A 49 -19.24 8.08 7.90
N ARG A 50 -19.26 8.58 6.66
CA ARG A 50 -20.52 8.85 5.95
C ARG A 50 -21.16 7.56 5.47
N LEU A 51 -20.33 6.60 5.05
CA LEU A 51 -20.81 5.28 4.63
C LEU A 51 -21.43 4.53 5.83
N ASP A 52 -20.78 4.62 6.99
CA ASP A 52 -21.28 4.04 8.24
C ASP A 52 -22.65 4.62 8.63
N ARG A 53 -22.80 5.95 8.58
CA ARG A 53 -24.09 6.62 8.83
C ARG A 53 -25.18 6.19 7.86
N LEU A 54 -24.86 5.99 6.58
CA LEU A 54 -25.85 5.51 5.61
C LEU A 54 -26.24 4.05 5.91
N ALA A 55 -25.29 3.22 6.32
CA ALA A 55 -25.57 1.85 6.70
C ALA A 55 -26.50 1.77 7.93
N GLU A 56 -26.31 2.65 8.92
CA GLU A 56 -27.20 2.76 10.09
C GLU A 56 -28.63 3.19 9.74
N ILE A 57 -28.81 4.00 8.70
CA ILE A 57 -30.14 4.46 8.27
C ILE A 57 -30.85 3.38 7.45
N TYR A 58 -30.15 2.79 6.48
CA TYR A 58 -30.76 1.93 5.46
C TYR A 58 -30.67 0.42 5.73
N HIS A 59 -29.84 0.00 6.69
CA HIS A 59 -29.65 -1.41 7.08
C HIS A 59 -29.44 -2.36 5.88
N PRO A 60 -28.47 -2.09 4.99
CA PRO A 60 -28.24 -2.94 3.83
C PRO A 60 -27.64 -4.29 4.26
N GLU A 61 -27.89 -5.35 3.48
CA GLU A 61 -27.27 -6.66 3.70
C GLU A 61 -25.74 -6.62 3.52
N LYS A 62 -25.22 -5.65 2.77
CA LYS A 62 -23.79 -5.48 2.48
C LYS A 62 -23.40 -4.02 2.41
N ILE A 63 -22.29 -3.67 3.05
CA ILE A 63 -21.60 -2.39 2.95
C ILE A 63 -20.35 -2.60 2.10
N THR A 64 -20.14 -1.79 1.06
CA THR A 64 -18.98 -1.90 0.18
C THR A 64 -18.20 -0.57 0.20
N PRO A 65 -17.06 -0.50 0.92
CA PRO A 65 -16.24 0.69 0.97
C PRO A 65 -15.51 0.94 -0.36
N ALA A 66 -15.07 2.18 -0.57
CA ALA A 66 -14.12 2.49 -1.62
C ALA A 66 -12.74 1.93 -1.28
N THR A 67 -11.95 1.55 -2.29
CA THR A 67 -10.62 0.97 -2.11
C THR A 67 -9.52 1.85 -2.71
N VAL A 68 -8.33 1.76 -2.11
CA VAL A 68 -7.09 2.32 -2.65
C VAL A 68 -6.07 1.20 -2.75
N GLU A 69 -5.31 1.19 -3.84
CA GLU A 69 -4.22 0.25 -4.07
C GLU A 69 -2.89 0.92 -3.72
N PHE A 70 -2.16 0.34 -2.76
CA PHE A 70 -0.81 0.77 -2.40
C PHE A 70 0.22 -0.16 -3.02
N LEU A 71 1.30 0.44 -3.52
CA LEU A 71 2.44 -0.25 -4.12
C LEU A 71 3.70 0.06 -3.31
N ASP A 72 4.38 -0.94 -2.75
CA ASP A 72 5.73 -0.74 -2.18
C ASP A 72 6.75 -0.77 -3.33
N ILE A 73 7.34 0.38 -3.61
CA ILE A 73 8.36 0.52 -4.65
C ILE A 73 9.74 0.40 -4.01
N ALA A 74 10.60 -0.41 -4.63
CA ALA A 74 11.98 -0.58 -4.21
C ALA A 74 12.67 0.78 -3.97
N GLY A 75 13.55 0.83 -2.97
CA GLY A 75 14.19 2.08 -2.55
C GLY A 75 14.89 2.78 -3.70
N LEU A 76 14.68 4.09 -3.84
CA LEU A 76 15.34 4.88 -4.88
C LEU A 76 16.81 5.08 -4.50
N VAL A 77 17.71 4.34 -5.14
CA VAL A 77 19.16 4.51 -4.99
C VAL A 77 19.66 5.50 -6.05
N ARG A 78 20.66 6.31 -5.71
CA ARG A 78 21.38 7.12 -6.71
C ARG A 78 21.94 6.17 -7.77
N GLY A 79 21.52 6.32 -9.03
CA GLY A 79 21.93 5.43 -10.13
C GLY A 79 20.82 4.50 -10.65
N ALA A 80 19.66 4.41 -9.98
CA ALA A 80 18.55 3.55 -10.40
C ALA A 80 18.07 3.81 -11.84
N SER A 81 18.17 5.05 -12.33
CA SER A 81 17.81 5.39 -13.72
C SER A 81 18.84 4.94 -14.78
N LYS A 82 20.00 4.44 -14.35
CA LYS A 82 21.10 3.94 -15.20
C LYS A 82 21.29 2.43 -15.09
N GLY A 83 20.46 1.73 -14.31
CA GLY A 83 20.60 0.30 -14.06
C GLY A 83 21.76 -0.06 -13.11
N GLU A 84 22.41 0.93 -12.50
CA GLU A 84 23.30 0.71 -11.35
C GLU A 84 22.41 0.71 -10.10
N GLY A 85 21.77 -0.43 -9.89
CA GLY A 85 20.89 -0.72 -8.78
C GLY A 85 21.14 -2.13 -8.39
#